data_AF-A0A7Y5U784-F1
#
_entry.id   AF-A0A7Y5U784-F1
#
_cell.length_a   1.000
_cell.length_b   1.000
_cell.length_c   1.000
_cell.angle_alpha   90.00
_cell.angle_beta   90.00
_cell.angle_gamma   90.00
#
_symmetry.space_group_name_H-M   'P 1'
#
loop_
_entity.id
_entity.type
_entity.pdbx_description
1 polymer ?
#
loop_
_entity_poly.entity_id
_entity_poly.type
_entity_poly.pdbx_seq_one_letter_code
_entity_poly.pdbx_strand_id
1 'polypeptide(L)'
;MLWGKGGRGIVVTVLALALMAPVAATADPGKNASTPIANNFIAPSLLNAKGKVDVIVQSAGGVTDANAKMTGLGVFQKDIKQLALIGAVEATVPASQITKLQGVPGITVTPDASVKVSATSSTQLWPWDSGNALLWNGDTTYYSKSTPTIAVVDSGIQNRADFGSRLLASVNLSTIPGNDSMDDQRGHGTFVAGIAAGAASDLAGAAPTAPLVSIKVIDANGQAKTSDIITACQWILDNKAKYNIRVANFSLHSSYATNFYRDPLDQAVEKLWFSGVTVVAAAGNYGTAAGPSGVRYSPGNDPFVITVGAVDLGSSFWSFDDTVPSWSAYGYTNDGFYKPEVAAPGRYMVGPIAPGSAITTLKPANMVGTDRIQLSGTSFSTPVVSGTVAQMLARHPNWTPDQVKGALMRTARRVLSNPRAAGLGESTASRAVVSASTPNPNLGLERFVSTPAGATLPAFDSAGWAGAAKSSMSWNSMSWADQSWSDMSWADQSWASMSWADQSWSDMSWADMSWADMSWADSAQEDAAEGDSASGGDGVPATAADVAAAQTDPDLAVPDVVPAPASLLP
;
A
#
# COMPACT_ATOMS: atom_id res chain seq x y z
N MET A 1 -43.32 16.51 -44.34
CA MET A 1 -44.41 15.59 -44.75
C MET A 1 -44.11 14.21 -44.17
N LEU A 2 -44.90 13.79 -43.18
CA LEU A 2 -45.77 12.59 -43.20
C LEU A 2 -45.09 11.20 -43.08
N TRP A 3 -45.20 10.65 -41.85
CA TRP A 3 -45.55 9.28 -41.40
C TRP A 3 -45.34 8.00 -42.25
N GLY A 4 -44.81 6.95 -41.59
CA GLY A 4 -45.34 5.57 -41.69
C GLY A 4 -44.42 4.36 -41.39
N LYS A 5 -44.54 3.80 -40.15
CA LYS A 5 -44.44 2.37 -39.65
C LYS A 5 -43.43 1.38 -40.29
N GLY A 6 -42.70 0.50 -39.58
CA GLY A 6 -42.63 0.05 -38.18
C GLY A 6 -41.76 -1.22 -38.05
N GLY A 7 -41.40 -1.66 -36.82
CA GLY A 7 -40.90 -3.05 -36.59
C GLY A 7 -39.77 -3.29 -35.54
N ARG A 8 -40.16 -3.32 -34.26
CA ARG A 8 -39.72 -4.17 -33.10
C ARG A 8 -38.24 -4.59 -32.84
N GLY A 9 -37.82 -4.35 -31.58
CA GLY A 9 -36.85 -5.14 -30.77
C GLY A 9 -36.10 -4.28 -29.73
N ILE A 10 -36.63 -4.00 -28.52
CA ILE A 10 -36.32 -4.60 -27.20
C ILE A 10 -34.78 -4.83 -27.01
N VAL A 11 -34.07 -4.17 -26.08
CA VAL A 11 -33.92 -4.44 -24.62
C VAL A 11 -33.41 -3.15 -23.92
N VAL A 12 -34.20 -2.52 -23.04
CA VAL A 12 -34.06 -2.39 -21.56
C VAL A 12 -32.72 -1.85 -21.03
N THR A 13 -32.72 -0.55 -20.66
CA THR A 13 -31.89 -0.01 -19.57
C THR A 13 -32.75 1.00 -18.81
N VAL A 14 -33.08 0.74 -17.53
CA VAL A 14 -33.59 1.79 -16.64
C VAL A 14 -32.91 1.68 -15.29
N LEU A 15 -32.02 2.67 -15.08
CA LEU A 15 -31.59 3.25 -13.81
C LEU A 15 -32.72 3.25 -12.78
N ALA A 16 -32.50 2.64 -11.62
CA ALA A 16 -33.31 2.90 -10.42
C ALA A 16 -32.65 4.02 -9.59
N LEU A 17 -32.92 5.28 -9.95
CA LEU A 17 -32.87 6.39 -8.99
C LEU A 17 -34.14 6.32 -8.13
N ALA A 18 -33.98 6.00 -6.85
CA ALA A 18 -35.06 6.17 -5.86
C ALA A 18 -35.00 7.60 -5.29
N LEU A 19 -35.54 8.57 -6.04
CA LEU A 19 -35.90 9.88 -5.53
C LEU A 19 -37.40 9.88 -5.17
N MET A 20 -37.69 10.24 -3.93
CA MET A 20 -39.03 10.41 -3.40
C MET A 20 -39.78 11.54 -4.12
N ALA A 21 -40.99 11.27 -4.59
CA ALA A 21 -42.06 12.26 -4.72
C ALA A 21 -43.44 11.58 -4.60
N PRO A 22 -44.41 12.18 -3.89
CA PRO A 22 -45.72 11.58 -3.64
C PRO A 22 -46.62 11.76 -4.86
N VAL A 23 -47.10 10.67 -5.45
CA VAL A 23 -48.19 10.75 -6.42
C VAL A 23 -49.51 10.66 -5.65
N ALA A 24 -50.16 11.82 -5.53
CA ALA A 24 -51.56 11.92 -5.12
C ALA A 24 -52.43 11.17 -6.13
N ALA A 25 -53.15 10.14 -5.66
CA ALA A 25 -54.27 9.55 -6.40
C ALA A 25 -55.57 10.23 -5.97
N THR A 26 -56.34 10.63 -6.98
CA THR A 26 -57.61 11.35 -6.92
C THR A 26 -58.71 10.55 -6.22
N ALA A 27 -59.56 11.27 -5.49
CA ALA A 27 -60.66 10.75 -4.68
C ALA A 27 -61.83 10.16 -5.50
N ASP A 28 -62.44 9.10 -4.96
CA ASP A 28 -63.85 8.73 -5.16
C ASP A 28 -64.52 8.66 -3.76
N PRO A 29 -65.59 9.43 -3.47
CA PRO A 29 -66.11 9.55 -2.11
C PRO A 29 -67.22 8.52 -1.85
N GLY A 30 -66.83 7.36 -1.31
CA GLY A 30 -67.76 6.31 -0.90
C GLY A 30 -67.51 5.87 0.54
N LYS A 31 -68.37 6.33 1.46
CA LYS A 31 -68.37 6.01 2.91
C LYS A 31 -68.09 4.53 3.19
N ASN A 32 -67.04 4.25 3.98
CA ASN A 32 -67.02 3.25 5.05
C ASN A 32 -65.77 3.45 5.91
N ALA A 33 -65.92 3.25 7.22
CA ALA A 33 -64.95 3.57 8.26
C ALA A 33 -63.50 3.14 7.94
N SER A 34 -62.55 4.06 8.12
CA SER A 34 -61.12 3.78 8.02
C SER A 34 -60.66 2.93 9.21
N THR A 35 -60.59 1.62 9.03
CA THR A 35 -59.75 0.77 9.86
C THR A 35 -58.29 1.10 9.49
N PRO A 36 -57.45 1.61 10.40
CA PRO A 36 -56.05 1.84 10.08
C PRO A 36 -55.42 0.48 9.75
N ILE A 37 -54.81 0.37 8.57
CA ILE A 37 -53.97 -0.78 8.25
C ILE A 37 -52.85 -0.78 9.29
N ALA A 38 -52.83 -1.79 10.14
CA ALA A 38 -51.81 -1.98 11.16
C ALA A 38 -50.47 -2.28 10.48
N ASN A 39 -49.72 -1.23 10.09
CA ASN A 39 -48.37 -1.38 9.57
C ASN A 39 -47.43 -1.73 10.73
N ASN A 40 -47.38 -3.01 11.07
CA ASN A 40 -46.32 -3.55 11.88
C ASN A 40 -45.22 -4.11 10.98
N PHE A 41 -43.98 -3.96 11.42
CA PHE A 41 -42.81 -4.41 10.69
C PHE A 41 -41.94 -5.25 11.61
N ILE A 42 -41.51 -6.42 11.11
CA ILE A 42 -40.46 -7.22 11.74
C ILE A 42 -39.37 -7.45 10.72
N ALA A 43 -38.14 -7.13 11.09
CA ALA A 43 -36.97 -7.38 10.27
C ALA A 43 -36.91 -8.88 9.88
N PRO A 44 -36.77 -9.24 8.59
CA PRO A 44 -36.76 -10.63 8.14
C PRO A 44 -35.74 -11.52 8.83
N SER A 45 -34.60 -10.95 9.25
CA SER A 45 -33.55 -11.65 10.00
C SER A 45 -34.02 -12.24 11.34
N LEU A 46 -35.02 -11.62 11.98
CA LEU A 46 -35.55 -12.09 13.26
C LEU A 46 -36.48 -13.31 13.11
N LEU A 47 -37.08 -13.51 11.94
CA LEU A 47 -38.04 -14.60 11.70
C LEU A 47 -37.40 -15.99 11.69
N ASN A 48 -36.09 -16.04 11.40
CA ASN A 48 -35.30 -17.26 11.37
C ASN A 48 -34.33 -17.40 12.56
N ALA A 49 -34.40 -16.48 13.53
CA ALA A 49 -33.50 -16.47 14.66
C ALA A 49 -33.75 -17.66 15.62
N LYS A 50 -32.72 -18.07 16.37
CA LYS A 50 -32.79 -19.15 17.37
C LYS A 50 -32.25 -18.66 18.70
N GLY A 51 -32.71 -19.24 19.80
CA GLY A 51 -32.24 -18.89 21.15
C GLY A 51 -32.81 -17.57 21.66
N LYS A 52 -31.98 -16.74 22.28
CA LYS A 52 -32.32 -15.37 22.73
C LYS A 52 -31.77 -14.36 21.73
N VAL A 53 -32.51 -13.29 21.48
CA VAL A 53 -32.18 -12.25 20.49
C VAL A 53 -32.45 -10.90 21.09
N ASP A 54 -31.50 -9.97 20.96
CA ASP A 54 -31.68 -8.59 21.37
C ASP A 54 -32.42 -7.83 20.27
N VAL A 55 -33.46 -7.11 20.64
CA VAL A 55 -34.34 -6.40 19.71
C VAL A 55 -34.57 -4.97 20.14
N ILE A 56 -34.70 -4.08 19.16
CA ILE A 56 -35.22 -2.73 19.33
C ILE A 56 -36.67 -2.73 18.83
N VAL A 57 -37.59 -2.32 19.69
CA VAL A 57 -39.01 -2.21 19.39
C VAL A 57 -39.43 -0.75 19.43
N GLN A 58 -39.69 -0.19 18.27
CA GLN A 58 -40.14 1.19 18.10
C GLN A 58 -41.66 1.25 18.00
N SER A 59 -42.27 2.29 18.56
CA SER A 59 -43.69 2.55 18.36
C SER A 59 -43.99 4.04 18.17
N ALA A 60 -45.00 4.34 17.33
CA ALA A 60 -45.42 5.70 17.05
C ALA A 60 -45.97 6.43 18.30
N GLY A 61 -46.47 5.69 19.30
CA GLY A 61 -46.88 6.23 20.60
C GLY A 61 -45.72 6.51 21.57
N GLY A 62 -44.47 6.40 21.10
CA GLY A 62 -43.28 6.63 21.90
C GLY A 62 -42.90 5.47 22.81
N VAL A 63 -41.90 5.69 23.67
CA VAL A 63 -41.33 4.66 24.56
C VAL A 63 -42.37 4.02 25.48
N THR A 64 -43.32 4.81 25.97
CA THR A 64 -44.36 4.29 26.89
C THR A 64 -45.28 3.30 26.18
N ASP A 65 -45.67 3.60 24.93
CA ASP A 65 -46.48 2.71 24.10
C ASP A 65 -45.70 1.45 23.67
N ALA A 66 -44.45 1.62 23.25
CA ALA A 66 -43.57 0.49 22.93
C ALA A 66 -43.40 -0.46 24.13
N ASN A 67 -43.17 0.08 25.33
CA ASN A 67 -43.05 -0.69 26.56
C ASN A 67 -44.37 -1.38 26.95
N ALA A 68 -45.52 -0.69 26.84
CA ALA A 68 -46.84 -1.25 27.16
C ALA A 68 -47.22 -2.41 26.23
N LYS A 69 -46.96 -2.26 24.92
CA LYS A 69 -47.24 -3.31 23.92
C LYS A 69 -46.38 -4.55 24.13
N MET A 70 -45.13 -4.35 24.53
CA MET A 70 -44.22 -5.46 24.81
C MET A 70 -44.55 -6.17 26.13
N THR A 71 -44.93 -5.42 27.17
CA THR A 71 -45.31 -5.99 28.48
C THR A 71 -46.62 -6.75 28.43
N GLY A 72 -47.60 -6.26 27.66
CA GLY A 72 -48.89 -6.91 27.45
C GLY A 72 -48.85 -8.30 26.79
N LEU A 73 -47.75 -8.67 26.13
CA LEU A 73 -47.59 -9.97 25.49
C LEU A 73 -46.89 -11.03 26.37
N GLY A 74 -46.45 -10.65 27.57
CA GLY A 74 -45.71 -11.56 28.46
C GLY A 74 -44.37 -12.04 27.88
N VAL A 75 -43.78 -11.27 26.96
CA VAL A 75 -42.57 -11.63 26.22
C VAL A 75 -41.29 -11.40 27.06
N PHE A 76 -41.39 -10.87 28.28
CA PHE A 76 -40.24 -10.42 29.07
C PHE A 76 -39.69 -11.37 30.14
N GLN A 77 -38.35 -11.39 30.20
CA GLN A 77 -37.53 -11.61 31.38
C GLN A 77 -36.63 -10.36 31.54
N LYS A 78 -36.87 -9.52 32.57
CA LYS A 78 -36.01 -8.47 33.19
C LYS A 78 -35.16 -7.52 32.29
N ASP A 79 -35.03 -6.26 32.72
CA ASP A 79 -34.07 -5.25 32.21
C ASP A 79 -34.38 -4.65 30.81
N ILE A 80 -35.40 -3.78 30.73
CA ILE A 80 -35.75 -3.03 29.51
C ILE A 80 -35.01 -1.69 29.49
N LYS A 81 -34.25 -1.43 28.42
CA LYS A 81 -33.62 -0.12 28.19
C LYS A 81 -34.53 0.77 27.37
N GLN A 82 -34.80 1.97 27.87
CA GLN A 82 -35.62 2.96 27.18
C GLN A 82 -34.79 3.79 26.20
N LEU A 83 -35.23 3.88 24.95
CA LEU A 83 -34.62 4.65 23.86
C LEU A 83 -35.53 5.82 23.47
N ALA A 84 -35.60 6.81 24.37
CA ALA A 84 -36.51 7.97 24.28
C ALA A 84 -36.45 8.72 22.96
N LEU A 85 -35.25 8.88 22.39
CA LEU A 85 -35.01 9.62 21.15
C LEU A 85 -35.82 9.11 19.95
N ILE A 86 -36.07 7.80 19.89
CA ILE A 86 -36.72 7.14 18.76
C ILE A 86 -38.04 6.47 19.17
N GLY A 87 -38.54 6.76 20.37
CA GLY A 87 -39.78 6.16 20.86
C GLY A 87 -39.71 4.63 20.95
N ALA A 88 -38.59 4.08 21.41
CA ALA A 88 -38.34 2.65 21.38
C ALA A 88 -37.90 2.07 22.74
N VAL A 89 -37.96 0.74 22.83
CA VAL A 89 -37.36 -0.04 23.91
C VAL A 89 -36.40 -1.07 23.34
N GLU A 90 -35.30 -1.32 24.04
CA GLU A 90 -34.39 -2.42 23.77
C GLU A 90 -34.59 -3.51 24.82
N ALA A 91 -34.60 -4.76 24.37
CA ALA A 91 -34.70 -5.92 25.23
C ALA A 91 -34.24 -7.22 24.56
N THR A 92 -33.79 -8.17 25.38
CA THR A 92 -33.56 -9.56 24.99
C THR A 92 -34.86 -10.37 25.01
N VAL A 93 -35.25 -10.96 23.88
CA VAL A 93 -36.44 -11.82 23.76
C VAL A 93 -36.07 -13.22 23.26
N PRO A 94 -36.74 -14.30 23.73
CA PRO A 94 -36.59 -15.61 23.10
C PRO A 94 -37.09 -15.55 21.65
N ALA A 95 -36.34 -16.09 20.70
CA ALA A 95 -36.70 -16.10 19.27
C ALA A 95 -38.09 -16.72 19.01
N SER A 96 -38.48 -17.71 19.84
CA SER A 96 -39.83 -18.31 19.84
C SER A 96 -40.98 -17.31 20.07
N GLN A 97 -40.69 -16.14 20.62
CA GLN A 97 -41.67 -15.09 20.93
C GLN A 97 -41.74 -14.00 19.83
N ILE A 98 -40.81 -13.98 18.86
CA ILE A 98 -40.79 -12.99 17.77
C ILE A 98 -42.07 -13.04 16.94
N THR A 99 -42.63 -14.22 16.71
CA THR A 99 -43.90 -14.39 16.00
C THR A 99 -45.08 -13.77 16.73
N LYS A 100 -45.04 -13.63 18.06
CA LYS A 100 -46.08 -12.92 18.81
C LYS A 100 -46.05 -11.42 18.55
N LEU A 101 -44.86 -10.86 18.27
CA LEU A 101 -44.70 -9.45 17.92
C LEU A 101 -45.27 -9.15 16.52
N GLN A 102 -45.34 -10.14 15.63
CA GLN A 102 -45.97 -9.98 14.31
C GLN A 102 -47.47 -9.70 14.41
N GLY A 103 -48.10 -9.98 15.55
CA GLY A 103 -49.52 -9.70 15.78
C GLY A 103 -49.79 -8.32 16.38
N VAL A 104 -48.76 -7.54 16.73
CA VAL A 104 -48.94 -6.26 17.45
C VAL A 104 -49.06 -5.11 16.45
N PRO A 105 -50.17 -4.36 16.45
CA PRO A 105 -50.33 -3.21 15.56
C PRO A 105 -49.37 -2.05 15.89
N GLY A 106 -48.77 -1.48 14.85
CA GLY A 106 -48.03 -0.22 14.95
C GLY A 106 -46.71 -0.31 15.73
N ILE A 107 -46.01 -1.44 15.62
CA ILE A 107 -44.62 -1.58 16.10
C ILE A 107 -43.67 -1.92 14.96
N THR A 108 -42.44 -1.45 15.09
CA THR A 108 -41.31 -1.80 14.23
C THR A 108 -40.29 -2.54 15.08
N VAL A 109 -40.02 -3.81 14.76
CA VAL A 109 -39.08 -4.67 15.47
C VAL A 109 -37.86 -4.91 14.60
N THR A 110 -36.69 -4.47 15.07
CA THR A 110 -35.40 -4.69 14.44
C THR A 110 -34.45 -5.38 15.40
N PRO A 111 -33.46 -6.16 14.93
CA PRO A 111 -32.41 -6.64 15.82
C PRO A 111 -31.64 -5.47 16.44
N ASP A 112 -31.26 -5.57 17.71
CA ASP A 112 -30.19 -4.74 18.29
C ASP A 112 -28.85 -5.35 17.85
N ALA A 113 -28.48 -5.08 16.60
CA ALA A 113 -27.28 -5.64 16.03
C ALA A 113 -26.05 -4.96 16.63
N SER A 114 -25.10 -5.77 17.13
CA SER A 114 -23.78 -5.26 17.53
C SER A 114 -23.14 -4.50 16.37
N VAL A 115 -22.79 -3.24 16.60
CA VAL A 115 -21.96 -2.47 15.66
C VAL A 115 -20.54 -2.98 15.81
N LYS A 116 -19.98 -3.59 14.75
CA LYS A 116 -18.54 -3.90 14.71
C LYS A 116 -17.78 -2.57 14.55
N VAL A 117 -16.81 -2.32 15.42
CA VAL A 117 -15.76 -1.32 15.19
C VAL A 117 -15.13 -1.63 13.84
N SER A 118 -14.96 -0.63 12.96
CA SER A 118 -14.50 -0.85 11.59
C SER A 118 -13.15 -1.57 11.61
N ALA A 119 -13.16 -2.84 11.22
CA ALA A 119 -11.93 -3.52 10.85
C ALA A 119 -11.32 -2.73 9.68
N THR A 120 -10.03 -2.40 9.77
CA THR A 120 -9.28 -1.84 8.65
C THR A 120 -9.50 -2.71 7.42
N SER A 121 -9.89 -2.11 6.30
CA SER A 121 -10.20 -2.83 5.06
C SER A 121 -9.82 -2.01 3.83
N SER A 122 -9.73 -2.68 2.68
CA SER A 122 -9.51 -2.04 1.39
C SER A 122 -10.34 -2.71 0.32
N THR A 123 -10.92 -1.91 -0.56
CA THR A 123 -11.63 -2.36 -1.76
C THR A 123 -10.70 -2.74 -2.91
N GLN A 124 -9.42 -2.41 -2.81
CA GLN A 124 -8.42 -2.79 -3.81
C GLN A 124 -7.82 -4.16 -3.51
N LEU A 125 -7.40 -4.87 -4.55
CA LEU A 125 -6.79 -6.20 -4.46
C LEU A 125 -5.39 -6.18 -3.82
N TRP A 126 -4.58 -5.17 -4.14
CA TRP A 126 -3.16 -5.14 -3.79
C TRP A 126 -2.80 -5.37 -2.31
N PRO A 127 -3.57 -4.92 -1.30
CA PRO A 127 -3.22 -5.18 0.09
C PRO A 127 -3.41 -6.65 0.47
N TRP A 128 -4.38 -7.32 -0.15
CA TRP A 128 -4.64 -8.74 0.04
C TRP A 128 -3.57 -9.57 -0.65
N ASP A 129 -3.26 -9.21 -1.90
CA ASP A 129 -2.23 -9.86 -2.69
C ASP A 129 -0.82 -9.76 -2.09
N SER A 130 -0.40 -8.56 -1.71
CA SER A 130 0.88 -8.36 -1.02
C SER A 130 0.92 -8.95 0.39
N GLY A 131 -0.21 -9.45 0.92
CA GLY A 131 -0.34 -9.98 2.28
C GLY A 131 -0.34 -8.91 3.39
N ASN A 132 -0.31 -7.62 3.06
CA ASN A 132 -0.37 -6.52 4.03
C ASN A 132 -1.70 -6.51 4.81
N ALA A 133 -2.81 -6.84 4.16
CA ALA A 133 -4.13 -6.86 4.78
C ALA A 133 -4.25 -7.88 5.93
N LEU A 134 -3.50 -8.97 5.83
CA LEU A 134 -3.40 -10.00 6.88
C LEU A 134 -2.72 -9.46 8.15
N LEU A 135 -2.02 -8.32 8.05
CA LEU A 135 -1.30 -7.68 9.17
C LEU A 135 -2.11 -6.59 9.86
N TRP A 136 -3.25 -6.17 9.29
CA TRP A 136 -4.05 -5.06 9.84
C TRP A 136 -4.85 -5.48 11.07
N ASN A 137 -5.47 -6.66 10.99
CA ASN A 137 -6.34 -7.19 12.01
C ASN A 137 -5.93 -8.64 12.27
N GLY A 138 -5.25 -8.89 13.38
CA GLY A 138 -4.75 -10.22 13.68
C GLY A 138 -4.34 -10.40 15.13
N ASP A 139 -3.97 -11.63 15.47
CA ASP A 139 -3.39 -11.98 16.76
C ASP A 139 -2.11 -11.16 16.99
N THR A 140 -2.09 -10.41 18.09
CA THR A 140 -0.94 -9.58 18.50
C THR A 140 0.32 -10.41 18.77
N THR A 141 0.20 -11.73 18.83
CA THR A 141 1.33 -12.67 18.82
C THR A 141 2.12 -12.61 17.52
N TYR A 142 1.51 -12.15 16.41
CA TYR A 142 2.12 -12.06 15.07
C TYR A 142 2.33 -10.63 14.57
N TYR A 143 1.66 -9.62 15.14
CA TYR A 143 1.75 -8.22 14.69
C TYR A 143 1.81 -7.24 15.87
N SER A 144 2.56 -6.16 15.71
CA SER A 144 2.70 -5.13 16.74
C SER A 144 1.85 -3.91 16.42
N LYS A 145 1.11 -3.42 17.42
CA LYS A 145 0.33 -2.17 17.32
C LYS A 145 1.21 -0.91 17.32
N SER A 146 2.51 -1.05 17.60
CA SER A 146 3.46 0.06 17.64
C SER A 146 4.42 -0.02 16.46
N THR A 147 3.88 0.29 15.28
CA THR A 147 4.65 0.48 14.05
C THR A 147 5.56 1.71 14.16
N PRO A 148 6.83 1.64 13.71
CA PRO A 148 7.69 2.80 13.63
C PRO A 148 7.22 3.76 12.54
N THR A 149 7.78 4.97 12.56
CA THR A 149 7.40 6.05 11.66
C THR A 149 8.04 5.89 10.29
N ILE A 150 7.24 6.15 9.25
CA ILE A 150 7.66 6.22 7.86
C ILE A 150 7.88 7.69 7.49
N ALA A 151 9.09 8.05 7.09
CA ALA A 151 9.39 9.35 6.49
C ALA A 151 9.13 9.30 4.99
N VAL A 152 8.28 10.20 4.51
CA VAL A 152 7.94 10.32 3.09
C VAL A 152 8.64 11.58 2.56
N VAL A 153 9.69 11.37 1.76
CA VAL A 153 10.45 12.45 1.10
C VAL A 153 9.87 12.66 -0.29
N ASP A 154 9.03 13.68 -0.46
CA ASP A 154 8.18 13.84 -1.65
C ASP A 154 7.71 15.30 -1.84
N SER A 155 6.53 15.51 -2.40
CA SER A 155 5.88 16.80 -2.69
C SER A 155 5.07 17.38 -1.53
N GLY A 156 5.02 16.66 -0.41
CA GLY A 156 4.24 17.01 0.78
C GLY A 156 3.18 15.95 1.07
N ILE A 157 2.49 16.10 2.20
CA ILE A 157 1.34 15.26 2.56
C ILE A 157 0.20 16.19 2.97
N GLN A 158 -0.95 16.06 2.33
CA GLN A 158 -2.16 16.71 2.80
C GLN A 158 -2.52 16.16 4.20
N ASN A 159 -2.71 17.05 5.17
CA ASN A 159 -3.19 16.65 6.50
C ASN A 159 -4.66 16.19 6.42
N ARG A 160 -4.87 14.88 6.40
CA ARG A 160 -6.17 14.23 6.20
C ARG A 160 -6.64 13.50 7.46
N ALA A 161 -7.95 13.31 7.57
CA ALA A 161 -8.58 12.66 8.72
C ALA A 161 -8.16 11.19 8.90
N ASP A 162 -7.86 10.49 7.81
CA ASP A 162 -7.38 9.11 7.83
C ASP A 162 -5.96 8.97 8.36
N PHE A 163 -5.10 9.99 8.22
CA PHE A 163 -3.82 10.06 8.95
C PHE A 163 -4.03 10.52 10.41
N GLY A 164 -4.86 11.54 10.64
CA GLY A 164 -5.15 12.05 11.97
C GLY A 164 -3.88 12.43 12.74
N SER A 165 -3.79 12.02 14.01
CA SER A 165 -2.61 12.29 14.85
C SER A 165 -1.36 11.47 14.48
N ARG A 166 -1.43 10.62 13.46
CA ARG A 166 -0.28 9.82 13.00
C ARG A 166 0.66 10.61 12.09
N LEU A 167 0.21 11.73 11.51
CA LEU A 167 1.12 12.68 10.84
C LEU A 167 1.85 13.50 11.91
N LEU A 168 3.03 13.03 12.33
CA LEU A 168 3.75 13.54 13.50
C LEU A 168 4.46 14.87 13.25
N ALA A 169 4.91 15.08 12.03
CA ALA A 169 5.59 16.30 11.61
C ALA A 169 5.45 16.51 10.10
N SER A 170 5.45 17.77 9.69
CA SER A 170 5.57 18.17 8.30
C SER A 170 6.62 19.28 8.19
N VAL A 171 7.57 19.12 7.28
CA VAL A 171 8.58 20.14 6.98
C VAL A 171 8.67 20.35 5.46
N ASN A 172 8.90 21.59 5.05
CA ASN A 172 9.25 21.94 3.68
C ASN A 172 10.72 22.35 3.64
N LEU A 173 11.50 21.60 2.87
CA LEU A 173 12.93 21.78 2.69
C LEU A 173 13.28 22.18 1.25
N SER A 174 12.27 22.42 0.40
CA SER A 174 12.49 22.85 -0.97
C SER A 174 13.09 24.26 -1.01
N THR A 175 14.10 24.43 -1.84
CA THR A 175 14.73 25.72 -2.13
C THR A 175 14.40 26.22 -3.54
N ILE A 176 13.40 25.61 -4.19
CA ILE A 176 12.88 26.05 -5.49
C ILE A 176 12.02 27.31 -5.28
N PRO A 177 12.32 28.42 -5.96
CA PRO A 177 11.52 29.64 -5.83
C PRO A 177 10.03 29.41 -6.09
N GLY A 178 9.18 29.82 -5.16
CA GLY A 178 7.72 29.67 -5.26
C GLY A 178 7.17 28.36 -4.70
N ASN A 179 8.01 27.44 -4.23
CA ASN A 179 7.60 26.21 -3.55
C ASN A 179 7.59 26.37 -2.02
N ASP A 180 7.15 27.53 -1.50
CA ASP A 180 7.23 27.87 -0.08
C ASP A 180 6.05 27.30 0.75
N SER A 181 4.97 26.85 0.08
CA SER A 181 3.79 26.29 0.75
C SER A 181 4.11 24.94 1.39
N MET A 182 3.49 24.68 2.55
CA MET A 182 3.48 23.35 3.18
C MET A 182 2.51 22.38 2.49
N ASP A 183 1.62 22.89 1.64
CA ASP A 183 0.64 22.08 0.94
C ASP A 183 1.31 21.16 -0.09
N ASP A 184 0.71 19.99 -0.27
CA ASP A 184 1.07 19.10 -1.37
C ASP A 184 0.50 19.64 -2.69
N GLN A 185 1.22 20.58 -3.30
CA GLN A 185 0.83 21.23 -4.55
C GLN A 185 0.90 20.31 -5.77
N ARG A 186 1.65 19.19 -5.71
CA ARG A 186 1.71 18.20 -6.78
C ARG A 186 0.59 17.17 -6.62
N GLY A 187 0.42 16.65 -5.40
CA GLY A 187 -0.52 15.59 -5.02
C GLY A 187 0.12 14.20 -4.91
N HIS A 188 1.35 14.05 -5.39
CA HIS A 188 2.05 12.77 -5.44
C HIS A 188 2.36 12.23 -4.04
N GLY A 189 2.83 13.08 -3.14
CA GLY A 189 3.24 12.67 -1.79
C GLY A 189 2.05 12.28 -0.92
N THR A 190 0.89 12.93 -1.09
CA THR A 190 -0.37 12.52 -0.45
C THR A 190 -0.79 11.13 -0.90
N PHE A 191 -0.67 10.83 -2.20
CA PHE A 191 -0.98 9.52 -2.76
C PHE A 191 -0.04 8.43 -2.21
N VAL A 192 1.27 8.70 -2.24
CA VAL A 192 2.33 7.82 -1.68
C VAL A 192 2.08 7.53 -0.20
N ALA A 193 1.81 8.57 0.60
CA ALA A 193 1.51 8.42 2.03
C ALA A 193 0.22 7.62 2.29
N GLY A 194 -0.78 7.76 1.41
CA GLY A 194 -2.02 6.98 1.46
C GLY A 194 -1.76 5.49 1.27
N ILE A 195 -0.95 5.11 0.29
CA ILE A 195 -0.56 3.71 0.07
C ILE A 195 0.28 3.19 1.23
N ALA A 196 1.22 3.99 1.74
CA ALA A 196 2.10 3.54 2.83
C ALA A 196 1.33 3.31 4.14
N ALA A 197 0.48 4.25 4.54
CA ALA A 197 -0.10 4.27 5.88
C ALA A 197 -1.50 4.92 5.98
N GLY A 198 -2.25 5.03 4.88
CA GLY A 198 -3.65 5.47 4.92
C GLY A 198 -4.51 4.55 5.79
N ALA A 199 -5.46 5.12 6.54
CA ALA A 199 -6.41 4.35 7.36
C ALA A 199 -7.87 4.63 7.00
N ALA A 200 -8.13 5.05 5.75
CA ALA A 200 -9.47 5.14 5.22
C ALA A 200 -10.14 3.77 5.32
N SER A 201 -11.40 3.72 5.73
CA SER A 201 -12.09 2.47 6.04
C SER A 201 -12.16 1.49 4.87
N ASP A 202 -12.12 2.00 3.64
CA ASP A 202 -12.25 1.27 2.38
C ASP A 202 -11.00 1.35 1.49
N LEU A 203 -9.94 2.06 1.94
CA LEU A 203 -8.68 2.24 1.22
C LEU A 203 -7.49 2.27 2.19
N ALA A 204 -7.46 1.31 3.10
CA ALA A 204 -6.31 1.15 3.99
C ALA A 204 -5.01 0.91 3.20
N GLY A 205 -3.95 1.59 3.61
CA GLY A 205 -2.59 1.42 3.11
C GLY A 205 -1.91 0.18 3.69
N ALA A 206 -0.62 -0.01 3.40
CA ALA A 206 0.13 -1.19 3.80
C ALA A 206 0.30 -1.28 5.33
N ALA A 207 0.56 -0.15 5.99
CA ALA A 207 0.66 -0.02 7.45
C ALA A 207 -0.27 1.06 8.02
N PRO A 208 -1.60 0.81 8.14
CA PRO A 208 -2.60 1.80 8.54
C PRO A 208 -2.43 2.35 9.97
N THR A 209 -1.62 1.69 10.80
CA THR A 209 -1.27 2.14 12.15
C THR A 209 0.04 2.93 12.21
N ALA A 210 0.83 2.96 11.12
CA ALA A 210 2.14 3.61 11.09
C ALA A 210 2.03 5.13 11.20
N PRO A 211 2.84 5.77 12.07
CA PRO A 211 3.02 7.21 12.00
C PRO A 211 3.77 7.61 10.72
N LEU A 212 3.54 8.85 10.28
CA LEU A 212 4.16 9.46 9.11
C LEU A 212 4.87 10.74 9.51
N VAL A 213 5.96 11.05 8.81
CA VAL A 213 6.50 12.42 8.74
C VAL A 213 6.57 12.84 7.28
N SER A 214 6.06 14.04 6.99
CA SER A 214 6.08 14.64 5.65
C SER A 214 7.33 15.48 5.47
N ILE A 215 8.12 15.19 4.46
CA ILE A 215 9.30 15.98 4.09
C ILE A 215 9.16 16.41 2.65
N LYS A 216 8.68 17.64 2.46
CA LYS A 216 8.46 18.23 1.15
C LYS A 216 9.77 18.76 0.56
N VAL A 217 10.13 18.25 -0.61
CA VAL A 217 11.27 18.67 -1.44
C VAL A 217 10.86 18.89 -2.91
N ILE A 218 9.75 18.28 -3.34
CA ILE A 218 9.23 18.36 -4.71
C ILE A 218 8.21 19.52 -4.84
N ASP A 219 8.28 20.26 -5.94
CA ASP A 219 7.35 21.34 -6.30
C ASP A 219 6.10 20.85 -7.06
N ALA A 220 5.22 21.77 -7.44
CA ALA A 220 4.00 21.45 -8.20
C ALA A 220 4.28 20.80 -9.58
N ASN A 221 5.46 21.06 -10.16
CA ASN A 221 5.86 20.53 -11.46
C ASN A 221 6.57 19.17 -11.35
N GLY A 222 6.72 18.62 -10.14
CA GLY A 222 7.45 17.38 -9.92
C GLY A 222 8.97 17.58 -9.90
N GLN A 223 9.45 18.81 -9.68
CA GLN A 223 10.87 19.13 -9.64
C GLN A 223 11.37 19.21 -8.19
N ALA A 224 12.59 18.74 -7.96
CA ALA A 224 13.34 18.91 -6.72
C ALA A 224 14.79 19.28 -7.03
N LYS A 225 15.57 19.60 -6.00
CA LYS A 225 17.04 19.65 -6.09
C LYS A 225 17.63 18.51 -5.27
N THR A 226 18.73 17.93 -5.76
CA THR A 226 19.47 16.90 -5.03
C THR A 226 19.92 17.40 -3.66
N SER A 227 20.30 18.68 -3.55
CA SER A 227 20.63 19.32 -2.26
C SER A 227 19.50 19.30 -1.24
N ASP A 228 18.26 19.47 -1.70
CA ASP A 228 17.08 19.52 -0.83
C ASP A 228 16.74 18.11 -0.33
N ILE A 229 16.93 17.09 -1.18
CA ILE A 229 16.77 15.67 -0.82
C ILE A 229 17.88 15.22 0.15
N ILE A 230 19.12 15.67 -0.04
CA ILE A 230 20.21 15.42 0.93
C ILE A 230 19.90 16.11 2.26
N THR A 231 19.34 17.33 2.24
CA THR A 231 18.89 18.03 3.44
C THR A 231 17.73 17.29 4.12
N ALA A 232 16.84 16.65 3.36
CA ALA A 232 15.82 15.74 3.89
C ALA A 232 16.44 14.52 4.59
N CYS A 233 17.47 13.91 4.02
CA CYS A 233 18.21 12.82 4.69
C CYS A 233 18.82 13.30 6.02
N GLN A 234 19.45 14.47 6.03
CA GLN A 234 19.97 15.07 7.26
C GLN A 234 18.87 15.31 8.29
N TRP A 235 17.73 15.86 7.88
CA TRP A 235 16.59 16.08 8.77
C TRP A 235 16.06 14.78 9.38
N ILE A 236 15.95 13.71 8.57
CA ILE A 236 15.56 12.37 9.06
C ILE A 236 16.54 11.91 10.13
N LEU A 237 17.85 11.99 9.85
CA LEU A 237 18.88 11.55 10.78
C LEU A 237 18.80 12.28 12.12
N ASP A 238 18.63 13.61 12.09
CA ASP A 238 18.54 14.45 13.28
C ASP A 238 17.25 14.21 14.09
N ASN A 239 16.18 13.77 13.43
CA ASN A 239 14.86 13.62 14.05
C ASN A 239 14.42 12.16 14.25
N LYS A 240 15.20 11.16 13.79
CA LYS A 240 14.77 9.76 13.83
C LYS A 240 14.48 9.27 15.24
N ALA A 241 15.26 9.70 16.23
CA ALA A 241 15.04 9.32 17.62
C ALA A 241 13.78 9.99 18.19
N LYS A 242 13.55 11.26 17.82
CA LYS A 242 12.40 12.05 18.28
C LYS A 242 11.08 11.49 17.78
N TYR A 243 11.01 11.11 16.50
CA TYR A 243 9.78 10.62 15.88
C TYR A 243 9.78 9.11 15.66
N ASN A 244 10.75 8.35 16.18
CA ASN A 244 10.92 6.92 15.90
C ASN A 244 10.90 6.59 14.39
N ILE A 245 11.62 7.38 13.59
CA ILE A 245 11.74 7.15 12.14
C ILE A 245 12.64 5.95 11.93
N ARG A 246 12.10 4.90 11.31
CA ARG A 246 12.86 3.70 10.95
C ARG A 246 12.73 3.32 9.48
N VAL A 247 11.85 3.98 8.73
CA VAL A 247 11.64 3.76 7.30
C VAL A 247 11.68 5.10 6.59
N ALA A 248 12.38 5.18 5.45
CA ALA A 248 12.38 6.34 4.59
C ALA A 248 11.99 5.93 3.16
N ASN A 249 10.88 6.48 2.66
CA ASN A 249 10.34 6.22 1.34
C ASN A 249 10.81 7.31 0.36
N PHE A 250 11.51 6.90 -0.69
CA PHE A 250 11.92 7.74 -1.81
C PHE A 250 11.23 7.27 -3.09
N SER A 251 10.01 7.76 -3.31
CA SER A 251 9.24 7.55 -4.54
C SER A 251 9.66 8.58 -5.61
N LEU A 252 10.97 8.64 -5.87
CA LEU A 252 11.62 9.59 -6.78
C LEU A 252 12.95 9.02 -7.27
N HIS A 253 13.48 9.54 -8.37
CA HIS A 253 14.81 9.19 -8.87
C HIS A 253 15.50 10.37 -9.56
N SER A 254 16.82 10.46 -9.46
CA SER A 254 17.60 11.54 -10.06
C SER A 254 17.50 11.55 -11.58
N SER A 255 17.81 12.71 -12.17
CA SER A 255 17.77 12.92 -13.62
C SER A 255 19.08 12.59 -14.32
N TYR A 256 20.10 12.13 -13.58
CA TYR A 256 21.42 11.83 -14.13
C TYR A 256 21.92 10.48 -13.64
N ALA A 257 22.32 9.63 -14.59
CA ALA A 257 22.82 8.30 -14.29
C ALA A 257 24.28 8.37 -13.84
N THR A 258 24.59 7.78 -12.69
CA THR A 258 25.97 7.70 -12.21
C THR A 258 26.19 6.47 -11.33
N ASN A 259 27.44 6.27 -10.92
CA ASN A 259 27.81 5.19 -10.03
C ASN A 259 27.47 5.53 -8.58
N PHE A 260 26.97 4.56 -7.80
CA PHE A 260 26.45 4.84 -6.45
C PHE A 260 27.50 5.49 -5.52
N TYR A 261 28.74 5.01 -5.58
CA TYR A 261 29.83 5.53 -4.74
C TYR A 261 30.30 6.95 -5.10
N ARG A 262 29.83 7.53 -6.22
CA ARG A 262 30.09 8.92 -6.63
C ARG A 262 28.91 9.84 -6.42
N ASP A 263 27.70 9.30 -6.34
CA ASP A 263 26.48 10.08 -6.23
C ASP A 263 26.30 10.57 -4.77
N PRO A 264 26.09 11.87 -4.53
CA PRO A 264 25.92 12.40 -3.19
C PRO A 264 24.57 12.08 -2.57
N LEU A 265 23.53 11.78 -3.38
CA LEU A 265 22.25 11.30 -2.86
C LEU A 265 22.39 9.84 -2.40
N ASP A 266 23.05 8.98 -3.17
CA ASP A 266 23.36 7.59 -2.75
C ASP A 266 24.15 7.60 -1.43
N GLN A 267 25.22 8.39 -1.36
CA GLN A 267 25.98 8.57 -0.12
C GLN A 267 25.13 9.09 1.05
N ALA A 268 24.12 9.92 0.79
CA ALA A 268 23.23 10.43 1.84
C ALA A 268 22.23 9.37 2.33
N VAL A 269 21.67 8.55 1.43
CA VAL A 269 20.77 7.46 1.83
C VAL A 269 21.52 6.31 2.50
N GLU A 270 22.78 6.07 2.14
CA GLU A 270 23.68 5.17 2.87
C GLU A 270 23.84 5.60 4.34
N LYS A 271 23.91 6.91 4.64
CA LYS A 271 23.94 7.39 6.04
C LYS A 271 22.66 7.05 6.79
N LEU A 272 21.51 7.11 6.13
CA LEU A 272 20.25 6.67 6.73
C LEU A 272 20.32 5.16 7.02
N TRP A 273 20.72 4.37 6.03
CA TRP A 273 20.87 2.92 6.09
C TRP A 273 21.76 2.49 7.25
N PHE A 274 23.00 2.97 7.30
CA PHE A 274 23.97 2.62 8.35
C PHE A 274 23.59 3.15 9.73
N SER A 275 22.63 4.08 9.80
CA SER A 275 22.09 4.57 11.06
C SER A 275 20.84 3.80 11.53
N GLY A 276 20.43 2.74 10.81
CA GLY A 276 19.30 1.89 11.16
C GLY A 276 17.93 2.37 10.65
N VAL A 277 17.92 3.31 9.71
CA VAL A 277 16.72 3.70 8.95
C VAL A 277 16.73 2.94 7.63
N THR A 278 15.74 2.07 7.42
CA THR A 278 15.60 1.32 6.18
C THR A 278 15.11 2.24 5.06
N VAL A 279 15.90 2.35 4.00
CA VAL A 279 15.58 3.16 2.82
C VAL A 279 14.92 2.27 1.76
N VAL A 280 13.77 2.72 1.25
CA VAL A 280 13.02 2.08 0.18
C VAL A 280 12.89 3.07 -0.98
N ALA A 281 13.33 2.67 -2.17
CA ALA A 281 13.45 3.53 -3.34
C ALA A 281 12.75 2.92 -4.56
N ALA A 282 12.17 3.79 -5.39
CA ALA A 282 11.59 3.39 -6.68
C ALA A 282 12.69 2.96 -7.67
N ALA A 283 12.42 1.92 -8.47
CA ALA A 283 13.30 1.53 -9.58
C ALA A 283 13.31 2.57 -10.71
N GLY A 284 12.18 3.26 -10.90
CA GLY A 284 11.96 4.26 -11.94
C GLY A 284 11.06 3.77 -13.08
N ASN A 285 10.49 4.73 -13.82
CA ASN A 285 9.40 4.51 -14.77
C ASN A 285 9.81 4.65 -16.25
N TYR A 286 11.09 4.35 -16.53
CA TYR A 286 11.73 4.52 -17.84
C TYR A 286 12.13 3.19 -18.52
N GLY A 287 11.58 2.09 -18.04
CA GLY A 287 11.63 0.80 -18.72
C GLY A 287 10.96 0.87 -20.09
N THR A 288 11.28 -0.09 -20.96
CA THR A 288 10.55 -0.29 -22.22
C THR A 288 10.39 -1.77 -22.52
N ALA A 289 9.48 -2.11 -23.44
CA ALA A 289 9.37 -3.48 -23.95
C ALA A 289 10.59 -3.95 -24.76
N ALA A 290 11.56 -3.07 -25.06
CA ALA A 290 12.74 -3.38 -25.86
C ALA A 290 13.82 -4.17 -25.10
N GLY A 291 13.72 -4.29 -23.78
CA GLY A 291 14.69 -5.01 -22.95
C GLY A 291 15.00 -4.30 -21.62
N PRO A 292 16.03 -4.75 -20.89
CA PRO A 292 16.42 -4.13 -19.62
C PRO A 292 16.93 -2.71 -19.84
N SER A 293 16.32 -1.74 -19.16
CA SER A 293 16.76 -0.33 -19.12
C SER A 293 17.99 -0.14 -18.23
N GLY A 294 18.24 -1.08 -17.32
CA GLY A 294 19.01 -0.86 -16.10
C GLY A 294 18.21 -0.07 -15.06
N VAL A 295 18.75 -0.02 -13.85
CA VAL A 295 18.32 0.92 -12.80
C VAL A 295 19.50 1.85 -12.55
N ARG A 296 19.45 3.04 -13.13
CA ARG A 296 20.65 3.86 -13.35
C ARG A 296 20.73 5.11 -12.50
N TYR A 297 19.63 5.47 -11.83
CA TYR A 297 19.48 6.73 -11.13
C TYR A 297 19.34 6.52 -9.63
N SER A 298 19.91 7.46 -8.87
CA SER A 298 19.82 7.51 -7.41
C SER A 298 18.42 7.88 -6.92
N PRO A 299 17.95 7.33 -5.79
CA PRO A 299 18.64 6.35 -4.92
C PRO A 299 18.45 4.88 -5.34
N GLY A 300 17.68 4.58 -6.39
CA GLY A 300 17.33 3.20 -6.77
C GLY A 300 18.50 2.33 -7.26
N ASN A 301 19.58 2.94 -7.75
CA ASN A 301 20.82 2.26 -8.16
C ASN A 301 21.73 1.86 -6.98
N ASP A 302 21.52 2.40 -5.77
CA ASP A 302 22.37 2.12 -4.62
C ASP A 302 22.21 0.65 -4.16
N PRO A 303 23.30 -0.12 -3.98
CA PRO A 303 23.21 -1.53 -3.65
C PRO A 303 22.75 -1.81 -2.22
N PHE A 304 22.86 -0.86 -1.28
CA PHE A 304 22.39 -1.05 0.09
C PHE A 304 20.88 -0.97 0.17
N VAL A 305 20.27 0.04 -0.45
CA VAL A 305 18.84 0.33 -0.32
C VAL A 305 17.96 -0.78 -0.91
N ILE A 306 16.68 -0.80 -0.52
CA ILE A 306 15.67 -1.67 -1.13
C ILE A 306 15.11 -0.95 -2.36
N THR A 307 15.36 -1.49 -3.55
CA THR A 307 14.81 -0.94 -4.80
C THR A 307 13.59 -1.73 -5.23
N VAL A 308 12.51 -1.02 -5.56
CA VAL A 308 11.19 -1.62 -5.79
C VAL A 308 10.72 -1.40 -7.24
N GLY A 309 10.49 -2.51 -7.95
CA GLY A 309 9.81 -2.55 -9.24
C GLY A 309 8.28 -2.57 -9.12
N ALA A 310 7.58 -2.45 -10.24
CA ALA A 310 6.12 -2.54 -10.27
C ALA A 310 5.61 -3.90 -10.78
N VAL A 311 4.49 -4.34 -10.21
CA VAL A 311 3.65 -5.44 -10.71
C VAL A 311 2.27 -4.89 -11.07
N ASP A 312 1.71 -5.41 -12.16
CA ASP A 312 0.29 -5.37 -12.51
C ASP A 312 -0.33 -6.70 -12.09
N LEU A 313 -1.33 -6.63 -11.21
CA LEU A 313 -2.03 -7.79 -10.65
C LEU A 313 -3.06 -8.41 -11.61
N GLY A 314 -3.22 -7.84 -12.80
CA GLY A 314 -4.19 -8.34 -13.77
C GLY A 314 -5.62 -8.25 -13.23
N SER A 315 -6.30 -9.40 -13.15
CA SER A 315 -7.73 -9.48 -12.86
C SER A 315 -8.07 -10.38 -11.68
N SER A 316 -7.08 -10.99 -11.04
CA SER A 316 -7.29 -11.98 -10.00
C SER A 316 -6.23 -11.92 -8.91
N PHE A 317 -6.55 -12.45 -7.73
CA PHE A 317 -5.57 -12.64 -6.66
C PHE A 317 -4.42 -13.61 -7.03
N TRP A 318 -4.59 -14.47 -8.03
CA TRP A 318 -3.62 -15.51 -8.32
C TRP A 318 -2.49 -15.00 -9.22
N SER A 319 -1.25 -15.24 -8.80
CA SER A 319 -0.07 -14.67 -9.48
C SER A 319 0.25 -15.21 -10.89
N PHE A 320 -0.66 -15.99 -11.50
CA PHE A 320 -0.49 -16.53 -12.85
C PHE A 320 -0.80 -15.50 -13.93
N ASP A 321 -1.64 -14.50 -13.64
CA ASP A 321 -1.92 -13.38 -14.55
C ASP A 321 -1.13 -12.10 -14.22
N ASP A 322 -0.32 -12.12 -13.15
CA ASP A 322 0.57 -11.01 -12.80
C ASP A 322 1.63 -10.76 -13.87
N THR A 323 1.85 -9.48 -14.18
CA THR A 323 2.88 -9.05 -15.13
C THR A 323 3.68 -7.87 -14.61
N VAL A 324 4.90 -7.71 -15.12
CA VAL A 324 5.70 -6.49 -14.87
C VAL A 324 5.37 -5.47 -15.96
N PRO A 325 4.85 -4.27 -15.61
CA PRO A 325 4.59 -3.23 -16.59
C PRO A 325 5.87 -2.84 -17.33
N SER A 326 5.77 -2.60 -18.64
CA SER A 326 6.95 -2.36 -19.49
C SER A 326 7.74 -1.11 -19.08
N TRP A 327 7.10 -0.13 -18.46
CA TRP A 327 7.73 1.09 -17.95
C TRP A 327 8.50 0.88 -16.65
N SER A 328 8.31 -0.25 -15.93
CA SER A 328 9.08 -0.52 -14.71
C SER A 328 10.54 -0.80 -15.06
N ALA A 329 11.44 0.06 -14.61
CA ALA A 329 12.87 -0.09 -14.86
C ALA A 329 13.43 -1.35 -14.19
N TYR A 330 14.31 -2.05 -14.91
CA TYR A 330 14.99 -3.25 -14.42
C TYR A 330 16.28 -3.52 -15.18
N GLY A 331 17.18 -4.29 -14.56
CA GLY A 331 18.47 -4.70 -15.12
C GLY A 331 19.63 -4.27 -14.24
N TYR A 332 20.81 -4.18 -14.84
CA TYR A 332 22.03 -3.82 -14.11
C TYR A 332 22.17 -2.31 -13.92
N THR A 333 22.67 -1.91 -12.75
CA THR A 333 23.17 -0.55 -12.49
C THR A 333 24.49 -0.31 -13.26
N ASN A 334 25.00 0.91 -13.26
CA ASN A 334 26.32 1.23 -13.82
C ASN A 334 27.49 0.51 -13.12
N ASP A 335 27.21 -0.10 -11.97
CA ASP A 335 28.16 -0.81 -11.13
C ASP A 335 28.00 -2.32 -11.22
N GLY A 336 27.04 -2.79 -12.04
CA GLY A 336 26.77 -4.21 -12.28
C GLY A 336 25.86 -4.86 -11.23
N PHE A 337 25.20 -4.10 -10.36
CA PHE A 337 24.22 -4.68 -9.42
C PHE A 337 22.91 -4.92 -10.15
N TYR A 338 22.30 -6.09 -9.97
CA TYR A 338 20.99 -6.35 -10.55
C TYR A 338 19.89 -5.72 -9.70
N LYS A 339 19.00 -4.97 -10.35
CA LYS A 339 17.88 -4.25 -9.71
C LYS A 339 16.62 -4.34 -10.58
N PRO A 340 15.42 -4.17 -10.00
CA PRO A 340 15.13 -4.04 -8.56
C PRO A 340 15.41 -5.36 -7.80
N GLU A 341 15.50 -5.31 -6.47
CA GLU A 341 15.56 -6.55 -5.69
C GLU A 341 14.22 -7.27 -5.64
N VAL A 342 13.14 -6.49 -5.47
CA VAL A 342 11.77 -6.99 -5.36
C VAL A 342 10.85 -6.07 -6.14
N ALA A 343 9.67 -6.57 -6.50
CA ALA A 343 8.59 -5.76 -7.03
C ALA A 343 7.41 -5.73 -6.07
N ALA A 344 6.47 -4.82 -6.28
CA ALA A 344 5.20 -4.76 -5.56
C ALA A 344 4.10 -4.17 -6.45
N PRO A 345 2.82 -4.33 -6.11
CA PRO A 345 1.72 -3.77 -6.88
C PRO A 345 1.91 -2.27 -7.11
N GLY A 346 1.86 -1.84 -8.36
CA GLY A 346 2.15 -0.46 -8.74
C GLY A 346 1.39 0.05 -9.95
N ARG A 347 0.54 -0.78 -10.57
CA ARG A 347 -0.28 -0.37 -11.72
C ARG A 347 -1.75 -0.29 -11.31
N TYR A 348 -2.43 0.75 -11.78
CA TYR A 348 -3.85 1.00 -11.51
C TYR A 348 -4.19 1.08 -10.02
N MET A 349 -3.32 1.73 -9.25
CA MET A 349 -3.52 1.95 -7.83
C MET A 349 -4.48 3.13 -7.66
N VAL A 350 -5.44 3.02 -6.75
CA VAL A 350 -6.34 4.11 -6.34
C VAL A 350 -5.89 4.64 -4.98
N GLY A 351 -5.71 5.94 -4.86
CA GLY A 351 -5.21 6.57 -3.64
C GLY A 351 -5.80 7.96 -3.41
N PRO A 352 -5.62 8.53 -2.20
CA PRO A 352 -6.07 9.88 -1.90
C PRO A 352 -5.27 10.90 -2.73
N ILE A 353 -5.91 11.98 -3.13
CA ILE A 353 -5.26 13.09 -3.83
C ILE A 353 -5.51 14.41 -3.11
N ALA A 354 -4.49 15.27 -3.07
CA ALA A 354 -4.62 16.60 -2.47
C ALA A 354 -5.55 17.48 -3.34
N PRO A 355 -6.56 18.16 -2.76
CA PRO A 355 -7.45 19.03 -3.51
C PRO A 355 -6.71 20.14 -4.24
N GLY A 356 -7.00 20.33 -5.52
CA GLY A 356 -6.39 21.38 -6.34
C GLY A 356 -4.92 21.14 -6.68
N SER A 357 -4.40 19.94 -6.44
CA SER A 357 -3.01 19.60 -6.79
C SER A 357 -2.82 19.50 -8.30
N ALA A 358 -1.60 19.74 -8.78
CA ALA A 358 -1.28 19.75 -10.21
C ALA A 358 -1.72 18.47 -10.94
N ILE A 359 -1.53 17.29 -10.33
CA ILE A 359 -1.92 16.00 -10.93
C ILE A 359 -3.42 15.95 -11.25
N THR A 360 -4.29 16.54 -10.42
CA THR A 360 -5.75 16.57 -10.69
C THR A 360 -6.09 17.30 -11.98
N THR A 361 -5.28 18.30 -12.35
CA THR A 361 -5.44 19.07 -13.60
C THR A 361 -4.75 18.39 -14.78
N LEU A 362 -3.62 17.71 -14.55
CA LEU A 362 -2.89 16.99 -15.59
C LEU A 362 -3.61 15.69 -16.01
N LYS A 363 -4.28 15.01 -15.06
CA LYS A 363 -4.92 13.70 -15.26
C LYS A 363 -6.39 13.68 -14.80
N PRO A 364 -7.26 14.58 -15.31
CA PRO A 364 -8.65 14.65 -14.86
C PRO A 364 -9.45 13.38 -15.16
N ALA A 365 -9.08 12.63 -16.21
CA ALA A 365 -9.71 11.36 -16.58
C ALA A 365 -9.43 10.22 -15.59
N ASN A 366 -8.39 10.34 -14.77
CA ASN A 366 -8.00 9.33 -13.79
C ASN A 366 -8.64 9.58 -12.42
N MET A 367 -9.38 10.68 -12.25
CA MET A 367 -10.04 11.00 -10.99
C MET A 367 -11.11 9.97 -10.67
N VAL A 368 -11.08 9.46 -9.44
CA VAL A 368 -12.07 8.53 -8.90
C VAL A 368 -12.88 9.30 -7.86
N GLY A 369 -14.06 9.77 -8.24
CA GLY A 369 -14.83 10.68 -7.40
C GLY A 369 -14.17 12.06 -7.28
N THR A 370 -14.17 12.65 -6.09
CA THR A 370 -13.69 14.04 -5.86
C THR A 370 -12.39 14.14 -5.07
N ASP A 371 -11.96 13.07 -4.41
CA ASP A 371 -10.85 13.09 -3.45
C ASP A 371 -9.86 11.92 -3.64
N ARG A 372 -10.01 11.15 -4.71
CA ARG A 372 -9.14 10.04 -5.10
C ARG A 372 -8.79 10.10 -6.57
N ILE A 373 -7.71 9.42 -6.93
CA ILE A 373 -7.24 9.29 -8.30
C ILE A 373 -6.68 7.89 -8.51
N GLN A 374 -6.66 7.42 -9.77
CA GLN A 374 -6.00 6.18 -10.17
C GLN A 374 -4.67 6.49 -10.88
N LEU A 375 -3.56 5.97 -10.38
CA LEU A 375 -2.23 6.19 -10.94
C LEU A 375 -1.43 4.89 -11.00
N SER A 376 -0.40 4.88 -11.84
CA SER A 376 0.55 3.77 -11.94
C SER A 376 1.98 4.28 -11.84
N GLY A 377 2.88 3.49 -11.27
CA GLY A 377 4.29 3.85 -11.11
C GLY A 377 5.00 3.01 -10.05
N THR A 378 6.31 2.85 -10.22
CA THR A 378 7.19 2.29 -9.17
C THR A 378 7.18 3.16 -7.90
N SER A 379 6.88 4.44 -8.06
CA SER A 379 6.57 5.42 -7.02
C SER A 379 5.42 4.99 -6.10
N PHE A 380 4.52 4.11 -6.56
CA PHE A 380 3.39 3.57 -5.80
C PHE A 380 3.62 2.14 -5.31
N SER A 381 4.50 1.37 -5.94
CA SER A 381 5.03 0.11 -5.40
C SER A 381 5.92 0.33 -4.18
N THR A 382 6.74 1.39 -4.21
CA THR A 382 7.67 1.78 -3.14
C THR A 382 6.97 1.95 -1.77
N PRO A 383 5.83 2.67 -1.66
CA PRO A 383 5.11 2.79 -0.39
C PRO A 383 4.41 1.50 0.06
N VAL A 384 4.06 0.57 -0.84
CA VAL A 384 3.60 -0.78 -0.44
C VAL A 384 4.70 -1.46 0.37
N VAL A 385 5.92 -1.49 -0.16
CA VAL A 385 7.07 -2.09 0.53
C VAL A 385 7.47 -1.29 1.78
N SER A 386 7.38 0.05 1.76
CA SER A 386 7.66 0.87 2.95
C SER A 386 6.71 0.56 4.11
N GLY A 387 5.41 0.37 3.84
CA GLY A 387 4.46 -0.08 4.86
C GLY A 387 4.75 -1.51 5.33
N THR A 388 5.08 -2.43 4.41
CA THR A 388 5.55 -3.78 4.76
C THR A 388 6.75 -3.72 5.72
N VAL A 389 7.75 -2.89 5.42
CA VAL A 389 8.94 -2.71 6.27
C VAL A 389 8.56 -2.17 7.64
N ALA A 390 7.63 -1.21 7.73
CA ALA A 390 7.15 -0.70 9.00
C ALA A 390 6.49 -1.83 9.83
N GLN A 391 5.68 -2.69 9.21
CA GLN A 391 5.09 -3.85 9.88
C GLN A 391 6.15 -4.87 10.33
N MET A 392 7.17 -5.13 9.50
CA MET A 392 8.30 -5.99 9.85
C MET A 392 9.05 -5.46 11.07
N LEU A 393 9.35 -4.17 11.10
CA LEU A 393 10.05 -3.53 12.22
C LEU A 393 9.18 -3.35 13.46
N ALA A 394 7.85 -3.29 13.30
CA ALA A 394 6.93 -3.34 14.44
C ALA A 394 7.06 -4.67 15.19
N ARG A 395 7.20 -5.78 14.44
CA ARG A 395 7.41 -7.12 15.02
C ARG A 395 8.84 -7.37 15.46
N HIS A 396 9.80 -6.93 14.65
CA HIS A 396 11.23 -7.17 14.84
C HIS A 396 11.95 -5.83 15.04
N PRO A 397 11.77 -5.16 16.19
CA PRO A 397 12.30 -3.81 16.42
C PRO A 397 13.83 -3.74 16.35
N ASN A 398 14.51 -4.88 16.56
CA ASN A 398 15.96 -5.02 16.55
C ASN A 398 16.54 -5.42 15.18
N TRP A 399 15.71 -5.66 14.16
CA TRP A 399 16.25 -5.95 12.83
C TRP A 399 16.99 -4.75 12.24
N THR A 400 18.14 -5.03 11.65
CA THR A 400 18.89 -4.06 10.84
C THR A 400 18.25 -3.90 9.46
N PRO A 401 18.54 -2.80 8.74
CA PRO A 401 18.10 -2.65 7.36
C PRO A 401 18.50 -3.81 6.45
N ASP A 402 19.70 -4.38 6.63
CA ASP A 402 20.16 -5.54 5.84
C ASP A 402 19.34 -6.80 6.12
N GLN A 403 18.96 -7.03 7.39
CA GLN A 403 18.10 -8.15 7.77
C GLN A 403 16.69 -7.99 7.19
N VAL A 404 16.14 -6.77 7.23
CA VAL A 404 14.86 -6.45 6.59
C VAL A 404 14.92 -6.71 5.09
N LYS A 405 15.95 -6.21 4.41
CA LYS A 405 16.17 -6.42 2.97
C LYS A 405 16.27 -7.90 2.63
N GLY A 406 17.07 -8.66 3.38
CA GLY A 406 17.21 -10.09 3.16
C GLY A 406 15.95 -10.89 3.42
N ALA A 407 15.12 -10.50 4.39
CA ALA A 407 13.82 -11.12 4.62
C ALA A 407 12.89 -10.90 3.42
N LEU A 408 12.75 -9.66 2.94
CA LEU A 408 11.94 -9.33 1.76
C LEU A 408 12.37 -10.11 0.52
N MET A 409 13.68 -10.10 0.23
CA MET A 409 14.27 -10.81 -0.91
C MET A 409 14.01 -12.32 -0.85
N ARG A 410 14.12 -12.91 0.33
CA ARG A 410 13.95 -14.36 0.51
C ARG A 410 12.49 -14.81 0.38
N THR A 411 11.55 -13.99 0.81
CA THR A 411 10.13 -14.37 0.84
C THR A 411 9.38 -13.94 -0.42
N ALA A 412 10.01 -13.18 -1.31
CA ALA A 412 9.40 -12.73 -2.56
C ALA A 412 8.74 -13.88 -3.34
N ARG A 413 7.51 -13.64 -3.80
CA ARG A 413 6.74 -14.58 -4.63
C ARG A 413 7.11 -14.36 -6.08
N ARG A 414 7.44 -15.44 -6.78
CA ARG A 414 7.90 -15.35 -8.17
C ARG A 414 6.77 -14.81 -9.08
N VAL A 415 7.09 -13.77 -9.86
CA VAL A 415 6.26 -13.31 -10.99
C VAL A 415 6.68 -14.09 -12.24
N LEU A 416 5.73 -14.77 -12.88
CA LEU A 416 6.04 -15.67 -14.01
C LEU A 416 6.33 -14.89 -15.30
N SER A 417 5.63 -13.78 -15.51
CA SER A 417 5.81 -12.91 -16.66
C SER A 417 7.02 -12.01 -16.47
N ASN A 418 8.01 -12.16 -17.36
CA ASN A 418 9.30 -11.47 -17.28
C ASN A 418 9.94 -11.51 -15.87
N PRO A 419 10.31 -12.70 -15.37
CA PRO A 419 10.72 -12.90 -13.97
C PRO A 419 11.92 -12.03 -13.58
N ARG A 420 12.77 -11.72 -14.56
CA ARG A 420 13.92 -10.82 -14.40
C ARG A 420 13.51 -9.40 -14.03
N ALA A 421 12.43 -8.88 -14.62
CA ALA A 421 11.99 -7.51 -14.38
C ALA A 421 11.35 -7.30 -12.98
N ALA A 422 10.92 -8.38 -12.33
CA ALA A 422 10.44 -8.36 -10.94
C ALA A 422 11.56 -8.56 -9.91
N GLY A 423 12.83 -8.67 -10.33
CA GLY A 423 13.93 -9.02 -9.45
C GLY A 423 13.80 -10.45 -8.93
N LEU A 424 13.71 -10.61 -7.61
CA LEU A 424 13.41 -11.90 -6.96
C LEU A 424 11.91 -12.23 -6.93
N GLY A 425 11.06 -11.27 -7.29
CA GLY A 425 9.61 -11.42 -7.32
C GLY A 425 8.89 -10.34 -6.54
N GLU A 426 7.58 -10.54 -6.39
CA GLU A 426 6.68 -9.66 -5.66
C GLU A 426 6.83 -9.81 -4.15
N SER A 427 6.81 -8.69 -3.42
CA SER A 427 6.92 -8.66 -1.97
C SER A 427 5.71 -9.33 -1.29
N THR A 428 5.98 -10.24 -0.36
CA THR A 428 4.96 -10.93 0.46
C THR A 428 5.09 -10.50 1.93
N ALA A 429 4.30 -9.50 2.33
CA ALA A 429 4.41 -8.87 3.64
C ALA A 429 4.21 -9.87 4.79
N SER A 430 3.21 -10.74 4.69
CA SER A 430 2.90 -11.75 5.70
C SER A 430 4.05 -12.72 5.95
N ARG A 431 4.72 -13.19 4.90
CA ARG A 431 5.91 -14.06 5.01
C ARG A 431 7.15 -13.31 5.47
N ALA A 432 7.37 -12.10 4.96
CA ALA A 432 8.52 -11.28 5.33
C ALA A 432 8.51 -10.96 6.84
N VAL A 433 7.34 -10.63 7.39
CA VAL A 433 7.15 -10.33 8.82
C VAL A 433 7.43 -11.55 9.71
N VAL A 434 7.12 -12.78 9.30
CA VAL A 434 7.40 -13.98 10.11
C VAL A 434 8.70 -14.70 9.77
N SER A 435 9.52 -14.12 8.89
CA SER A 435 10.77 -14.77 8.47
C SER A 435 11.67 -15.06 9.67
N ALA A 436 12.04 -16.33 9.84
CA ALA A 436 12.97 -16.78 10.88
C ALA A 436 14.45 -16.65 10.47
N SER A 437 14.72 -16.33 9.20
CA SER A 437 16.07 -16.22 8.66
C SER A 437 16.19 -15.02 7.74
N THR A 438 17.04 -14.09 8.16
CA THR A 438 17.29 -12.82 7.50
C THR A 438 18.72 -12.81 6.99
N PRO A 439 19.00 -13.31 5.76
CA PRO A 439 20.34 -13.20 5.20
C PRO A 439 20.73 -11.73 5.12
N ASN A 440 22.03 -11.45 5.08
CA ASN A 440 22.53 -10.10 4.81
C ASN A 440 22.94 -10.03 3.33
N PRO A 441 22.12 -9.43 2.44
CA PRO A 441 22.46 -9.31 1.02
C PRO A 441 23.66 -8.40 0.76
N ASN A 442 23.97 -7.52 1.71
CA ASN A 442 25.03 -6.53 1.62
C ASN A 442 26.34 -7.00 2.28
N LEU A 443 26.41 -8.24 2.77
CA LEU A 443 27.59 -8.80 3.47
C LEU A 443 28.89 -8.63 2.67
N GLY A 444 28.82 -8.78 1.35
CA GLY A 444 29.97 -8.60 0.46
C GLY A 444 30.51 -7.16 0.42
N LEU A 445 29.66 -6.17 0.71
CA LEU A 445 29.96 -4.74 0.70
C LEU A 445 30.40 -4.20 2.06
N GLU A 446 30.02 -4.86 3.17
CA GLU A 446 30.37 -4.43 4.52
C GLU A 446 31.88 -4.28 4.76
N ARG A 447 32.71 -5.05 4.03
CA ARG A 447 34.18 -4.91 4.09
C ARG A 447 34.68 -3.54 3.65
N PHE A 448 33.86 -2.80 2.90
CA PHE A 448 34.12 -1.44 2.44
C PHE A 448 33.36 -0.41 3.27
N VAL A 449 32.68 -0.81 4.35
CA VAL A 449 32.00 0.12 5.25
C VAL A 449 32.87 0.32 6.49
N SER A 450 33.26 1.55 6.75
CA SER A 450 34.06 1.91 7.94
C SER A 450 33.61 3.25 8.50
N THR A 451 33.97 3.56 9.75
CA THR A 451 33.72 4.89 10.31
C THR A 451 34.97 5.73 10.15
N PRO A 452 34.98 6.76 9.27
CA PRO A 452 36.14 7.64 9.10
C PRO A 452 36.53 8.31 10.42
N ALA A 453 37.81 8.63 10.57
CA ALA A 453 38.30 9.32 11.76
C ALA A 453 37.56 10.65 11.98
N GLY A 454 36.93 10.80 13.15
CA GLY A 454 36.14 11.98 13.51
C GLY A 454 34.68 11.96 13.05
N ALA A 455 34.24 10.95 12.28
CA ALA A 455 32.85 10.77 11.92
C ALA A 455 32.06 10.01 13.01
N THR A 456 30.76 10.28 13.11
CA THR A 456 29.84 9.60 14.03
C THR A 456 29.06 8.44 13.40
N LEU A 457 29.06 8.35 12.07
CA LEU A 457 28.36 7.32 11.30
C LEU A 457 29.31 6.62 10.33
N PRO A 458 29.07 5.32 10.06
CA PRO A 458 29.76 4.61 9.00
C PRO A 458 29.60 5.29 7.64
N ALA A 459 30.58 5.09 6.76
CA ALA A 459 30.61 5.54 5.39
C ALA A 459 31.13 4.41 4.50
N PHE A 460 30.66 4.38 3.26
CA PHE A 460 31.23 3.52 2.25
C PHE A 460 32.59 4.07 1.79
N ASP A 461 33.61 3.22 1.83
CA ASP A 461 34.95 3.46 1.31
C ASP A 461 34.97 3.24 -0.20
N SER A 462 34.55 4.28 -0.92
CA SER A 462 34.50 4.29 -2.38
C SER A 462 35.87 4.06 -3.02
N ALA A 463 36.96 4.51 -2.38
CA ALA A 463 38.32 4.32 -2.88
C ALA A 463 38.78 2.87 -2.71
N GLY A 464 38.53 2.27 -1.54
CA GLY A 464 38.79 0.86 -1.28
C GLY A 464 37.98 -0.06 -2.19
N TRP A 465 36.69 0.22 -2.37
CA TRP A 465 35.83 -0.54 -3.29
C TRP A 465 36.29 -0.41 -4.74
N ALA A 466 36.57 0.80 -5.22
CA ALA A 466 37.06 1.00 -6.59
C ALA A 466 38.44 0.37 -6.80
N GLY A 467 39.30 0.35 -5.78
CA GLY A 467 40.57 -0.37 -5.78
C GLY A 467 40.37 -1.88 -5.87
N ALA A 468 39.47 -2.44 -5.06
CA ALA A 468 39.13 -3.85 -5.08
C ALA A 468 38.54 -4.27 -6.44
N ALA A 469 37.56 -3.52 -6.96
CA ALA A 469 36.93 -3.77 -8.26
C ALA A 469 37.95 -3.76 -9.41
N LYS A 470 38.88 -2.80 -9.41
CA LYS A 470 39.99 -2.74 -10.39
C LYS A 470 41.00 -3.87 -10.21
N SER A 471 41.24 -4.32 -8.97
CA SER A 471 42.18 -5.41 -8.67
C SER A 471 41.63 -6.79 -9.04
N SER A 472 40.31 -7.01 -8.89
CA SER A 472 39.64 -8.21 -9.39
C SER A 472 39.65 -8.30 -10.93
N MET A 473 39.89 -7.16 -11.61
CA MET A 473 40.00 -7.07 -13.07
C MET A 473 41.43 -7.32 -13.60
N SER A 474 42.40 -7.80 -12.80
CA SER A 474 43.76 -7.99 -13.28
C SER A 474 43.95 -9.25 -14.14
N TRP A 475 43.69 -9.08 -15.45
CA TRP A 475 44.59 -9.43 -16.57
C TRP A 475 44.89 -10.89 -16.99
N ASN A 476 44.22 -11.94 -16.52
CA ASN A 476 44.32 -13.28 -17.17
C ASN A 476 43.01 -14.09 -17.06
N SER A 477 42.54 -14.62 -18.20
CA SER A 477 41.32 -15.44 -18.42
C SER A 477 40.01 -14.62 -18.44
N MET A 478 39.16 -14.63 -19.49
CA MET A 478 38.84 -15.66 -20.47
C MET A 478 38.36 -15.05 -21.80
N SER A 479 38.53 -15.82 -22.87
CA SER A 479 38.40 -15.46 -24.27
C SER A 479 36.98 -15.16 -24.73
N TRP A 480 36.88 -14.20 -25.65
CA TRP A 480 35.73 -13.94 -26.51
C TRP A 480 35.55 -15.08 -27.53
N ALA A 481 34.96 -16.19 -27.11
CA ALA A 481 34.32 -17.23 -27.93
C ALA A 481 33.96 -18.38 -26.99
N ASP A 482 32.76 -18.94 -27.17
CA ASP A 482 32.18 -20.07 -26.43
C ASP A 482 31.58 -19.73 -25.06
N GLN A 483 30.24 -19.71 -24.99
CA GLN A 483 29.42 -20.58 -24.12
C GLN A 483 27.93 -20.31 -24.40
N SER A 484 27.23 -21.38 -24.78
CA SER A 484 25.85 -21.40 -25.25
C SER A 484 24.85 -21.12 -24.12
N TRP A 485 24.01 -20.12 -24.34
CA TRP A 485 22.86 -19.78 -23.49
C TRP A 485 21.68 -20.70 -23.81
N SER A 486 21.56 -21.85 -23.16
CA SER A 486 20.29 -22.62 -23.19
C SER A 486 19.99 -23.54 -22.01
N ASP A 487 20.93 -23.94 -21.15
CA ASP A 487 20.65 -25.05 -20.22
C ASP A 487 20.92 -24.73 -18.74
N MET A 488 20.07 -23.91 -18.12
CA MET A 488 19.97 -23.88 -16.64
C MET A 488 18.54 -24.19 -16.21
N SER A 489 18.31 -25.45 -15.80
CA SER A 489 17.06 -25.92 -15.22
C SER A 489 16.93 -25.43 -13.77
N TRP A 490 15.93 -24.58 -13.53
CA TRP A 490 15.64 -23.93 -12.23
C TRP A 490 14.86 -24.83 -11.24
N ALA A 491 15.07 -26.15 -11.28
CA ALA A 491 14.23 -27.08 -10.51
C ALA A 491 14.85 -27.60 -9.20
N ASP A 492 16.17 -27.53 -9.00
CA ASP A 492 16.80 -28.05 -7.78
C ASP A 492 17.97 -27.16 -7.32
N GLN A 493 17.66 -26.14 -6.51
CA GLN A 493 18.68 -25.41 -5.74
C GLN A 493 18.10 -25.03 -4.38
N SER A 494 18.69 -25.58 -3.31
CA SER A 494 18.42 -25.15 -1.95
C SER A 494 19.04 -23.77 -1.72
N TRP A 495 18.19 -22.75 -1.58
CA TRP A 495 18.56 -21.35 -1.31
C TRP A 495 19.37 -21.09 -0.02
N ALA A 496 19.73 -22.15 0.71
CA ALA A 496 20.58 -22.11 1.89
C ALA A 496 22.09 -22.15 1.58
N SER A 497 22.50 -22.46 0.34
CA SER A 497 23.92 -22.63 -0.04
C SER A 497 24.45 -21.63 -1.06
N MET A 498 23.67 -20.60 -1.44
CA MET A 498 24.21 -19.52 -2.29
C MET A 498 25.01 -18.54 -1.43
N SER A 499 26.34 -18.63 -1.52
CA SER A 499 27.20 -17.54 -1.11
C SER A 499 27.03 -16.42 -2.13
N TRP A 500 26.55 -15.26 -1.68
CA TRP A 500 26.42 -14.06 -2.52
C TRP A 500 27.79 -13.44 -2.88
N ALA A 501 28.87 -14.23 -2.81
CA ALA A 501 30.24 -13.81 -3.11
C ALA A 501 30.63 -14.03 -4.58
N ASP A 502 29.84 -14.78 -5.36
CA ASP A 502 30.13 -15.10 -6.76
C ASP A 502 29.11 -14.46 -7.71
N GLN A 503 29.24 -13.15 -7.93
CA GLN A 503 28.59 -12.43 -9.01
C GLN A 503 29.69 -11.73 -9.83
N SER A 504 29.79 -12.07 -11.12
CA SER A 504 30.75 -11.48 -12.05
C SER A 504 30.27 -10.12 -12.53
N TRP A 505 31.03 -9.07 -12.25
CA TRP A 505 30.74 -7.68 -12.61
C TRP A 505 31.35 -7.36 -13.98
N SER A 506 30.53 -7.17 -15.01
CA SER A 506 30.99 -6.67 -16.31
C SER A 506 30.16 -5.47 -16.78
N ASP A 507 30.90 -4.40 -17.13
CA ASP A 507 30.54 -3.21 -17.92
C ASP A 507 30.53 -1.87 -17.15
N MET A 508 31.67 -1.16 -17.19
CA MET A 508 31.79 0.23 -16.72
C MET A 508 32.40 1.10 -17.83
N SER A 509 31.73 2.18 -18.23
CA SER A 509 32.33 3.27 -19.01
C SER A 509 32.48 4.51 -18.14
N TRP A 510 33.63 5.19 -18.25
CA TRP A 510 34.00 6.33 -17.43
C TRP A 510 34.07 7.60 -18.28
N ALA A 511 33.34 8.65 -17.88
CA ALA A 511 33.61 10.02 -18.29
C ALA A 511 33.17 11.01 -17.19
N ASP A 512 33.99 12.04 -16.97
CA ASP A 512 33.93 13.02 -15.88
C ASP A 512 32.77 14.03 -16.02
N MET A 513 32.25 14.56 -14.90
CA MET A 513 31.38 15.74 -14.89
C MET A 513 31.58 16.65 -13.66
N SER A 514 31.46 17.95 -13.93
CA SER A 514 31.55 19.08 -12.99
C SER A 514 30.22 19.39 -12.31
N TRP A 515 30.31 19.81 -11.04
CA TRP A 515 29.21 20.25 -10.19
C TRP A 515 28.91 21.74 -10.37
N ALA A 516 27.88 22.08 -11.16
CA ALA A 516 27.25 23.40 -11.09
C ALA A 516 25.78 23.26 -11.52
N ASP A 517 24.87 23.48 -10.57
CA ASP A 517 23.43 23.68 -10.70
C ASP A 517 22.69 22.73 -11.66
N MET A 518 22.30 21.56 -11.15
CA MET A 518 21.39 20.62 -11.82
C MET A 518 20.03 20.60 -11.12
N SER A 519 19.05 21.26 -11.74
CA SER A 519 17.63 21.07 -11.42
C SER A 519 17.12 19.77 -12.06
N TRP A 520 16.20 19.08 -11.41
CA TRP A 520 15.57 17.84 -11.89
C TRP A 520 14.58 18.13 -13.02
N ALA A 521 15.10 18.66 -14.12
CA ALA A 521 14.37 19.03 -15.31
C ALA A 521 14.18 17.81 -16.22
N ASP A 522 13.65 16.71 -15.68
CA ASP A 522 12.81 15.79 -16.47
C ASP A 522 12.13 14.75 -15.58
N SER A 523 11.06 15.17 -14.91
CA SER A 523 10.02 14.27 -14.38
C SER A 523 9.09 13.74 -15.50
N ALA A 524 9.39 13.97 -16.78
CA ALA A 524 8.56 13.50 -17.91
C ALA A 524 8.50 11.96 -18.04
N GLN A 525 9.32 11.21 -17.30
CA GLN A 525 9.23 9.74 -17.24
C GLN A 525 8.35 9.21 -16.09
N GLU A 526 8.10 10.00 -15.04
CA GLU A 526 6.99 9.72 -14.10
C GLU A 526 5.65 9.78 -14.85
N ASP A 527 5.52 10.71 -15.80
CA ASP A 527 4.34 10.88 -16.66
C ASP A 527 4.01 9.65 -17.53
N ALA A 528 4.98 8.78 -17.84
CA ALA A 528 4.75 7.59 -18.66
C ALA A 528 3.97 6.50 -17.91
N ALA A 529 4.24 6.35 -16.61
CA ALA A 529 3.49 5.42 -15.75
C ALA A 529 2.24 6.10 -15.17
N GLU A 530 2.33 7.35 -14.70
CA GLU A 530 1.18 8.12 -14.22
C GLU A 530 0.13 8.35 -15.33
N GLY A 531 0.56 8.32 -16.59
CA GLY A 531 -0.26 8.45 -17.80
C GLY A 531 -0.68 7.12 -18.44
N ASP A 532 -0.43 5.97 -17.80
CA ASP A 532 -0.98 4.70 -18.27
C ASP A 532 -2.50 4.80 -18.35
N SER A 533 -3.04 4.45 -19.52
CA SER A 533 -4.41 4.80 -19.90
C SER A 533 -5.39 4.12 -18.95
N ALA A 534 -6.43 4.85 -18.50
CA ALA A 534 -7.56 4.34 -17.70
C ALA A 534 -8.45 3.35 -18.50
N SER A 535 -7.83 2.35 -19.13
CA SER A 535 -8.44 1.35 -20.00
C SER A 535 -9.02 0.16 -19.23
N GLY A 536 -8.90 0.16 -17.91
CA GLY A 536 -9.59 -0.73 -16.96
C GLY A 536 -10.29 0.11 -15.89
N GLY A 537 -11.34 -0.44 -15.28
CA GLY A 537 -12.13 0.23 -14.24
C GLY A 537 -11.32 0.68 -13.01
N ASP A 538 -12.01 1.32 -12.05
CA ASP A 538 -11.46 1.90 -10.82
C ASP A 538 -10.58 0.92 -10.03
N GLY A 539 -9.27 0.95 -10.27
CA GLY A 539 -8.30 -0.03 -9.78
C GLY A 539 -8.65 -1.50 -10.06
N VAL A 540 -7.86 -2.44 -9.52
CA VAL A 540 -8.25 -3.86 -9.51
C VAL A 540 -9.04 -4.11 -8.21
N PRO A 541 -10.38 -4.22 -8.26
CA PRO A 541 -11.18 -4.38 -7.06
C PRO A 541 -10.99 -5.77 -6.44
N ALA A 542 -10.89 -5.83 -5.12
CA ALA A 542 -10.90 -7.09 -4.39
C ALA A 542 -12.32 -7.65 -4.33
N THR A 543 -12.54 -8.84 -4.90
CA THR A 543 -13.80 -9.56 -4.70
C THR A 543 -13.80 -10.29 -3.35
N ALA A 544 -14.98 -10.67 -2.86
CA ALA A 544 -15.07 -11.52 -1.66
C ALA A 544 -14.34 -12.87 -1.84
N ALA A 545 -14.23 -13.36 -3.09
CA ALA A 545 -13.48 -14.57 -3.41
C ALA A 545 -11.97 -14.33 -3.30
N ASP A 546 -11.47 -13.17 -3.76
CA ASP A 546 -10.06 -12.80 -3.63
C ASP A 546 -9.64 -12.66 -2.16
N VAL A 547 -10.48 -12.00 -1.35
CA VAL A 547 -10.23 -11.85 0.10
C VAL A 547 -10.19 -13.22 0.79
N ALA A 548 -11.11 -14.12 0.43
CA ALA A 548 -11.12 -15.48 0.97
C ALA A 548 -9.91 -16.30 0.49
N ALA A 549 -9.50 -16.15 -0.78
CA ALA A 549 -8.32 -16.79 -1.33
C ALA A 549 -7.06 -16.35 -0.57
N ALA A 550 -6.86 -15.04 -0.40
CA ALA A 550 -5.73 -14.47 0.34
C ALA A 550 -5.61 -15.00 1.79
N GLN A 551 -6.75 -15.24 2.46
CA GLN A 551 -6.76 -15.77 3.83
C GLN A 551 -6.34 -17.25 3.92
N THR A 552 -6.42 -17.98 2.82
CA THR A 552 -6.14 -19.44 2.77
C THR A 552 -4.93 -19.80 1.91
N ASP A 553 -4.36 -18.82 1.20
CA ASP A 553 -3.21 -19.02 0.33
C ASP A 553 -2.00 -19.46 1.16
N PRO A 554 -1.43 -20.66 0.95
CA PRO A 554 -0.23 -21.10 1.66
C PRO A 554 0.99 -20.19 1.45
N ASP A 555 1.05 -19.44 0.34
CA ASP A 555 2.11 -18.49 0.05
C ASP A 555 1.92 -17.12 0.73
N LEU A 556 0.76 -16.86 1.34
CA LEU A 556 0.51 -15.69 2.19
C LEU A 556 0.11 -16.06 3.63
N ALA A 557 -0.22 -17.32 3.89
CA ALA A 557 -0.67 -17.80 5.18
C ALA A 557 0.42 -17.59 6.22
N VAL A 558 0.00 -17.04 7.35
CA VAL A 558 0.87 -16.84 8.49
C VAL A 558 0.86 -18.15 9.27
N PRO A 559 1.97 -18.89 9.36
CA PRO A 559 1.96 -20.20 9.99
C PRO A 559 1.55 -20.10 11.45
N ASP A 560 0.65 -21.00 11.89
CA ASP A 560 0.13 -21.10 13.27
C ASP A 560 1.24 -21.37 14.31
N VAL A 561 2.41 -21.80 13.86
CA VAL A 561 3.59 -22.10 14.69
C VAL A 561 4.84 -21.57 13.99
N VAL A 562 5.49 -20.58 14.59
CA VAL A 562 6.86 -20.19 14.21
C VAL A 562 7.80 -21.26 14.74
N PRO A 563 8.59 -21.96 13.91
CA PRO A 563 9.64 -22.83 14.41
C PRO A 563 10.58 -21.99 15.29
N ALA A 564 10.86 -22.46 16.51
CA ALA A 564 11.83 -21.80 17.38
C ALA A 564 13.13 -21.57 16.59
N PRO A 565 13.81 -20.42 16.75
CA PRO A 565 15.08 -20.18 16.08
C PRO A 565 15.99 -21.36 16.41
N ALA A 566 16.46 -22.06 15.37
CA ALA A 566 17.42 -23.14 15.55
C ALA A 566 18.58 -22.58 16.37
N SER A 567 18.77 -23.12 17.57
CA SER A 567 19.87 -22.71 18.44
C SER A 567 21.17 -23.07 17.75
N LEU A 568 21.79 -22.10 17.10
CA LEU A 568 23.17 -22.21 16.67
C LEU A 568 24.04 -22.02 17.92
N LEU A 569 24.28 -23.12 18.64
CA LEU A 569 25.38 -23.24 19.59
C LEU A 569 25.86 -24.70 19.66
N PRO A 570 27.17 -24.93 19.87
CA PRO A 570 28.36 -24.18 19.43
C PRO A 570 29.00 -24.76 18.18
#